data_AF-B8CCW6-F1
#
_entry.id   AF-B8CCW6-F1
#
_cell.length_a   1.000
_cell.length_b   1.000
_cell.length_c   1.000
_cell.angle_alpha   90.00
_cell.angle_beta   90.00
_cell.angle_gamma   90.00
#
_symmetry.space_group_name_H-M   'P 1'
#
loop_
_entity.id
_entity.type
_entity.pdbx_description
1 polymer ?
#
loop_
_entity_poly.entity_id
_entity_poly.type
_entity_poly.pdbx_seq_one_letter_code
_entity_poly.pdbx_strand_id
1 'polypeptide(L)'
;MKEMEKLSPELQSGLKVASCLGSYVKKSTLDIISIDVDVGLLEVLEEVSRKGFMDDVGDRFRFCHDRIEQAAYDMMSPDERRAKHMRLGLLIWAHAVIGNESDEMLFLSLNQINRGGSHLLSDFNQRNTISSLNLRAGKRCIAMSDFASAQKFYESGISFLNNDHWQHQYELSLELFEASIDVACTLNNAELLN
;
A
#
# COMPACT_ATOMS: atom_id res chain seq x y z
N MET A 1 -4.98 -24.86 -3.74
CA MET A 1 -5.96 -23.79 -4.08
C MET A 1 -7.38 -24.15 -3.67
N LYS A 2 -7.96 -25.27 -4.15
CA LYS A 2 -9.30 -25.74 -3.71
C LYS A 2 -9.49 -25.88 -2.19
N GLU A 3 -8.43 -26.15 -1.43
CA GLU A 3 -8.50 -26.22 0.04
C GLU A 3 -8.69 -24.85 0.71
N MET A 4 -8.23 -23.77 0.09
CA MET A 4 -8.36 -22.41 0.62
C MET A 4 -9.80 -21.90 0.46
N GLU A 5 -10.47 -22.27 -0.64
CA GLU A 5 -11.89 -21.99 -0.88
C GLU A 5 -12.84 -22.69 0.11
N LYS A 6 -12.35 -23.71 0.82
CA LYS A 6 -13.09 -24.43 1.87
C LYS A 6 -12.93 -23.84 3.27
N LEU A 7 -12.02 -22.88 3.44
CA LEU A 7 -11.85 -22.19 4.72
C LEU A 7 -13.09 -21.36 5.06
N SER A 8 -13.29 -21.06 6.34
CA SER A 8 -14.36 -20.17 6.76
C SER A 8 -14.16 -18.77 6.15
N PRO A 9 -15.25 -17.98 5.97
CA PRO A 9 -15.17 -16.63 5.43
C PRO A 9 -14.19 -15.73 6.18
N GLU A 10 -14.07 -15.89 7.49
CA GLU A 10 -13.16 -15.12 8.36
C GLU A 10 -11.69 -15.41 8.01
N LEU A 11 -11.32 -16.69 7.87
CA LEU A 11 -9.97 -17.11 7.52
C LEU A 11 -9.60 -16.72 6.08
N GLN A 12 -10.55 -16.83 5.14
CA GLN A 12 -10.35 -16.32 3.79
C GLN A 12 -10.15 -14.79 3.79
N SER A 13 -10.90 -14.06 4.62
CA SER A 13 -10.73 -12.62 4.76
C SER A 13 -9.34 -12.26 5.30
N GLY A 14 -8.84 -12.99 6.31
CA GLY A 14 -7.49 -12.80 6.83
C GLY A 14 -6.40 -13.06 5.80
N LEU A 15 -6.50 -14.16 5.04
CA LEU A 15 -5.60 -14.46 3.93
C LEU A 15 -5.62 -13.38 2.84
N LYS A 16 -6.81 -12.89 2.49
CA LYS A 16 -6.98 -11.77 1.54
C LYS A 16 -6.28 -10.50 2.03
N VAL A 17 -6.47 -10.13 3.31
CA VAL A 17 -5.81 -8.97 3.91
C VAL A 17 -4.29 -9.14 3.93
N ALA A 18 -3.79 -10.31 4.35
CA ALA A 18 -2.36 -10.61 4.36
C ALA A 18 -1.76 -10.53 2.95
N SER A 19 -2.45 -11.06 1.94
CA SER A 19 -1.98 -10.99 0.55
C SER A 19 -1.88 -9.56 -0.01
N CYS A 20 -2.64 -8.60 0.53
CA CYS A 20 -2.49 -7.19 0.17
C CYS A 20 -1.21 -6.57 0.76
N LEU A 21 -0.77 -7.06 1.92
CA LEU A 21 0.43 -6.59 2.63
C LEU A 21 1.72 -7.22 2.09
N GLY A 22 1.61 -8.37 1.42
CA GLY A 22 2.69 -9.05 0.69
C GLY A 22 3.06 -10.40 1.28
N SER A 23 4.27 -10.87 0.98
CA SER A 23 4.75 -12.21 1.35
C SER A 23 4.91 -12.43 2.86
N TYR A 24 5.01 -11.35 3.64
CA TYR A 24 4.97 -11.40 5.10
C TYR A 24 4.21 -10.22 5.69
N VAL A 25 3.68 -10.41 6.89
CA VAL A 25 2.95 -9.41 7.66
C VAL A 25 3.53 -9.32 9.07
N LYS A 26 4.07 -8.16 9.44
CA LYS A 26 4.56 -7.92 10.80
C LYS A 26 3.39 -7.89 11.78
N LYS A 27 3.56 -8.51 12.95
CA LYS A 27 2.52 -8.54 14.00
C LYS A 27 2.17 -7.13 14.50
N SER A 28 3.16 -6.24 14.58
CA SER A 28 2.93 -4.82 14.92
C SER A 28 2.03 -4.08 13.92
N THR A 29 1.97 -4.52 12.66
CA THR A 29 1.04 -3.99 11.65
C THR A 29 -0.38 -4.52 11.85
N LEU A 30 -0.53 -5.73 12.41
CA LEU A 30 -1.84 -6.32 12.69
C LEU A 30 -2.56 -5.58 13.81
N ASP A 31 -1.83 -5.12 14.83
CA ASP A 31 -2.40 -4.35 15.93
C ASP A 31 -3.07 -3.06 15.42
N ILE A 32 -2.46 -2.45 14.39
CA ILE A 32 -2.97 -1.24 13.74
C ILE A 32 -4.25 -1.53 12.93
N ILE A 33 -4.28 -2.67 12.23
CA ILE A 33 -5.38 -3.04 11.33
C ILE A 33 -6.59 -3.62 12.10
N SER A 34 -6.34 -4.29 13.23
CA SER A 34 -7.36 -4.99 14.01
C SER A 34 -8.33 -4.05 14.75
N ILE A 35 -8.02 -2.76 14.88
CA ILE A 35 -8.89 -1.78 15.52
C ILE A 35 -10.15 -1.49 14.66
N ASP A 36 -10.07 -1.70 13.35
CA ASP A 36 -11.07 -1.18 12.39
C ASP A 36 -11.58 -2.25 11.39
N VAL A 37 -10.92 -3.41 11.37
CA VAL A 37 -11.44 -4.64 10.76
C VAL A 37 -11.96 -5.47 11.93
N ASP A 38 -13.29 -5.64 12.00
CA ASP A 38 -14.10 -6.30 13.06
C ASP A 38 -13.79 -7.81 13.25
N VAL A 39 -12.51 -8.17 13.16
CA VAL A 39 -11.95 -9.51 13.14
C VAL A 39 -10.61 -9.42 13.87
N GLY A 40 -10.39 -10.28 14.86
CA GLY A 40 -9.07 -10.47 15.48
C GLY A 40 -8.10 -11.00 14.43
N LEU A 41 -7.50 -10.12 13.64
CA LEU A 41 -6.67 -10.51 12.49
C LEU A 41 -5.47 -11.35 12.95
N LEU A 42 -4.95 -11.07 14.15
CA LEU A 42 -3.94 -11.90 14.80
C LEU A 42 -4.42 -13.34 14.99
N GLU A 43 -5.56 -13.55 15.65
CA GLU A 43 -6.14 -14.88 15.91
C GLU A 43 -6.44 -15.63 14.60
N VAL A 44 -6.93 -14.90 13.60
CA VAL A 44 -7.17 -15.45 12.26
C VAL A 44 -5.87 -15.91 11.61
N LEU A 45 -4.80 -15.10 11.65
CA LEU A 45 -3.52 -15.49 11.05
C LEU A 45 -2.83 -16.62 11.83
N GLU A 46 -3.01 -16.71 13.14
CA GLU A 46 -2.59 -17.87 13.94
C GLU A 46 -3.33 -19.15 13.53
N GLU A 47 -4.65 -19.09 13.27
CA GLU A 47 -5.39 -20.22 12.77
C GLU A 47 -5.00 -20.60 11.33
N VAL A 48 -4.85 -19.62 10.44
CA VAL A 48 -4.36 -19.81 9.07
C VAL A 48 -2.98 -20.47 9.09
N SER A 49 -2.12 -20.09 10.04
CA SER A 49 -0.81 -20.70 10.23
C SER A 49 -0.90 -22.15 10.71
N ARG A 50 -1.74 -22.45 11.70
CA ARG A 50 -2.01 -23.84 12.13
C ARG A 50 -2.54 -24.73 11.02
N LYS A 51 -3.24 -24.17 10.03
CA LYS A 51 -3.73 -24.88 8.85
C LYS A 51 -2.68 -25.00 7.72
N GLY A 52 -1.47 -24.48 7.91
CA GLY A 52 -0.33 -24.66 6.99
C GLY A 52 -0.30 -23.72 5.79
N PHE A 53 -1.03 -22.59 5.84
CA PHE A 53 -0.98 -21.59 4.77
C PHE A 53 0.09 -20.52 5.02
N MET A 54 0.45 -20.30 6.29
CA MET A 54 1.45 -19.34 6.71
C MET A 54 2.32 -19.91 7.84
N ASP A 55 3.56 -19.45 7.94
CA ASP A 55 4.45 -19.71 9.07
C ASP A 55 4.36 -18.54 10.05
N ASP A 56 4.17 -18.83 11.34
CA ASP A 56 4.38 -17.85 12.42
C ASP A 56 5.87 -17.83 12.79
N VAL A 57 6.56 -16.74 12.46
CA VAL A 57 8.00 -16.60 12.64
C VAL A 57 8.29 -15.38 13.51
N GLY A 58 8.20 -15.57 14.82
CA GLY A 58 8.56 -14.56 15.82
C GLY A 58 7.65 -13.32 15.74
N ASP A 59 8.14 -12.27 15.07
CA ASP A 59 7.50 -10.96 14.95
C ASP A 59 6.59 -10.82 13.71
N ARG A 60 6.41 -11.86 12.90
CA ARG A 60 5.65 -11.81 11.64
C ARG A 60 5.03 -13.14 11.25
N PHE A 61 3.99 -13.07 10.43
CA PHE A 61 3.50 -14.20 9.65
C PHE A 61 4.08 -14.15 8.23
N ARG A 62 4.42 -15.29 7.64
CA ARG A 62 4.89 -15.38 6.26
C ARG A 62 4.07 -16.42 5.50
N PHE A 63 3.69 -16.13 4.26
CA PHE A 63 3.11 -17.18 3.42
C PHE A 63 4.12 -18.31 3.19
N CYS A 64 3.71 -19.56 3.39
CA CYS A 64 4.64 -20.69 3.20
C CYS A 64 5.17 -20.75 1.76
N HIS A 65 4.37 -20.31 0.79
CA HIS A 65 4.74 -20.20 -0.62
C HIS A 65 4.06 -19.02 -1.32
N ASP A 66 4.74 -18.41 -2.28
CA ASP A 66 4.21 -17.34 -3.15
C ASP A 66 2.90 -17.75 -3.86
N ARG A 67 2.73 -19.04 -4.17
CA ARG A 67 1.50 -19.56 -4.78
C ARG A 67 0.29 -19.47 -3.85
N ILE A 68 0.49 -19.47 -2.53
CA ILE A 68 -0.58 -19.31 -1.55
C ILE A 68 -0.98 -17.85 -1.45
N GLU A 69 0.02 -16.95 -1.36
CA GLU A 69 -0.20 -15.50 -1.42
C GLU A 69 -0.98 -15.11 -2.68
N GLN A 70 -0.48 -15.53 -3.85
CA GLN A 70 -1.10 -15.22 -5.13
C GLN A 70 -2.52 -15.78 -5.22
N ALA A 71 -2.73 -17.03 -4.76
CA ALA A 71 -4.07 -17.59 -4.73
C ALA A 71 -5.00 -16.77 -3.83
N ALA A 72 -4.53 -16.34 -2.65
CA ALA A 72 -5.33 -15.56 -1.72
C ALA A 72 -5.69 -14.18 -2.30
N TYR A 73 -4.73 -13.56 -2.99
CA TYR A 73 -4.93 -12.34 -3.74
C TYR A 73 -5.94 -12.54 -4.88
N ASP A 74 -5.89 -13.70 -5.54
CA ASP A 74 -6.76 -14.04 -6.66
C ASP A 74 -8.18 -14.44 -6.28
N MET A 75 -8.45 -14.72 -5.01
CA MET A 75 -9.81 -14.87 -4.48
C MET A 75 -10.59 -13.54 -4.45
N MET A 76 -9.94 -12.41 -4.75
CA MET A 76 -10.58 -11.09 -4.84
C MET A 76 -10.72 -10.69 -6.30
N SER A 77 -11.87 -10.14 -6.66
CA SER A 77 -12.03 -9.48 -7.96
C SER A 77 -11.09 -8.26 -8.04
N PRO A 78 -10.74 -7.77 -9.25
CA PRO A 78 -9.91 -6.58 -9.39
C PRO A 78 -10.45 -5.37 -8.61
N ASP A 79 -11.76 -5.21 -8.52
CA ASP A 79 -12.39 -4.08 -7.83
C ASP A 79 -12.32 -4.25 -6.31
N GLU A 80 -12.51 -5.46 -5.81
CA GLU A 80 -12.32 -5.79 -4.39
C GLU A 80 -10.88 -5.57 -3.94
N ARG A 81 -9.89 -5.92 -4.77
CA ARG A 81 -8.46 -5.66 -4.49
C ARG A 81 -8.21 -4.17 -4.32
N ARG A 82 -8.70 -3.34 -5.27
CA ARG A 82 -8.53 -1.89 -5.22
C ARG A 82 -9.18 -1.30 -3.97
N ALA A 83 -10.42 -1.70 -3.67
CA ALA A 83 -11.14 -1.23 -2.48
C ALA A 83 -10.42 -1.62 -1.18
N LYS A 84 -9.91 -2.86 -1.07
CA LYS A 84 -9.15 -3.31 0.10
C LYS A 84 -7.83 -2.57 0.25
N HIS A 85 -7.07 -2.42 -0.83
CA HIS A 85 -5.83 -1.64 -0.83
C HIS A 85 -6.05 -0.19 -0.36
N MET A 86 -7.08 0.48 -0.87
CA MET A 86 -7.45 1.83 -0.42
C MET A 86 -7.80 1.84 1.08
N ARG A 87 -8.67 0.94 1.53
CA ARG A 87 -9.08 0.87 2.94
C ARG A 87 -7.90 0.60 3.88
N LEU A 88 -7.04 -0.39 3.56
CA LEU A 88 -5.85 -0.68 4.35
C LEU A 88 -4.93 0.53 4.44
N GLY A 89 -4.65 1.18 3.30
CA GLY A 89 -3.74 2.31 3.26
C GLY A 89 -4.24 3.51 4.06
N LEU A 90 -5.53 3.85 3.96
CA LEU A 90 -6.14 4.92 4.77
C LEU A 90 -6.14 4.60 6.26
N LEU A 91 -6.38 3.35 6.63
CA LEU A 91 -6.35 2.90 8.03
C LEU A 91 -4.95 3.02 8.63
N ILE A 92 -3.93 2.53 7.91
CA ILE A 92 -2.53 2.61 8.32
C ILE A 92 -2.12 4.08 8.47
N TRP A 93 -2.54 4.94 7.54
CA TRP A 93 -2.28 6.38 7.60
C TRP A 93 -2.92 7.04 8.82
N ALA A 94 -4.20 6.77 9.08
CA ALA A 94 -4.92 7.34 10.22
C ALA A 94 -4.23 7.03 11.56
N HIS A 95 -3.71 5.80 11.72
CA HIS A 95 -2.97 5.43 12.91
C HIS A 95 -1.57 6.08 12.97
N ALA A 96 -0.87 6.19 11.84
CA ALA A 96 0.45 6.81 11.78
C ALA A 96 0.43 8.28 12.24
N VAL A 97 -0.62 9.02 11.88
CA VAL A 97 -0.80 10.44 12.28
C VAL A 97 -0.98 10.59 13.81
N ILE A 98 -1.56 9.59 14.49
CA ILE A 98 -1.83 9.63 15.92
C ILE A 98 -0.60 9.18 16.73
N GLY A 99 0.10 8.13 16.28
CA GLY A 99 1.07 7.40 17.09
C GLY A 99 2.50 7.93 17.04
N ASN A 100 2.98 8.33 15.85
CA ASN A 100 4.26 8.99 15.53
C ASN A 100 4.55 8.67 14.04
N GLU A 101 4.57 9.69 13.18
CA GLU A 101 4.78 9.49 11.75
C GLU A 101 6.21 8.97 11.47
N SER A 102 6.33 7.79 10.85
CA SER A 102 7.62 7.25 10.37
C SER A 102 7.61 7.05 8.86
N ASP A 103 8.78 7.11 8.23
CA ASP A 103 8.92 6.86 6.79
C ASP A 103 8.41 5.44 6.42
N GLU A 104 8.62 4.44 7.27
CA GLU A 104 8.10 3.08 7.06
C GLU A 104 6.57 3.06 6.99
N MET A 105 5.88 3.75 7.91
CA MET A 105 4.42 3.82 7.93
C MET A 105 3.86 4.67 6.78
N LEU A 106 4.56 5.75 6.44
CA LEU A 106 4.25 6.58 5.27
C LEU A 106 4.32 5.75 3.98
N PHE A 107 5.42 5.03 3.76
CA PHE A 107 5.56 4.19 2.57
C PHE A 107 4.56 3.03 2.56
N LEU A 108 4.34 2.36 3.69
CA LEU A 108 3.39 1.27 3.79
C LEU A 108 1.97 1.75 3.44
N SER A 109 1.53 2.86 4.04
CA SER A 109 0.20 3.44 3.75
C SER A 109 0.06 3.87 2.29
N LEU A 110 1.00 4.64 1.76
CA LEU A 110 0.92 5.15 0.38
C LEU A 110 1.00 4.05 -0.66
N ASN A 111 1.83 3.03 -0.47
CA ASN A 111 1.87 1.87 -1.39
C ASN A 111 0.51 1.17 -1.47
N GLN A 112 -0.22 1.08 -0.36
CA GLN A 112 -1.57 0.53 -0.34
C GLN A 112 -2.57 1.48 -1.01
N ILE A 113 -2.56 2.77 -0.67
CA ILE A 113 -3.45 3.79 -1.26
C ILE A 113 -3.26 3.85 -2.80
N ASN A 114 -2.02 3.87 -3.27
CA ASN A 114 -1.69 3.99 -4.69
C ASN A 114 -2.17 2.76 -5.49
N ARG A 115 -2.14 1.55 -4.90
CA ARG A 115 -2.75 0.35 -5.51
C ARG A 115 -4.27 0.40 -5.55
N GLY A 116 -4.92 1.15 -4.65
CA GLY A 116 -6.35 1.41 -4.69
C GLY A 116 -6.75 2.32 -5.86
N GLY A 117 -5.91 3.31 -6.16
CA GLY A 117 -6.09 4.26 -7.25
C GLY A 117 -7.01 5.44 -6.91
N SER A 118 -6.83 6.55 -7.62
CA SER A 118 -7.50 7.82 -7.31
C SER A 118 -9.00 7.84 -7.60
N HIS A 119 -9.50 6.97 -8.48
CA HIS A 119 -10.93 6.88 -8.82
C HIS A 119 -11.81 6.41 -7.65
N LEU A 120 -11.22 5.83 -6.59
CA LEU A 120 -11.95 5.46 -5.37
C LEU A 120 -12.19 6.63 -4.41
N LEU A 121 -11.60 7.80 -4.67
CA LEU A 121 -11.75 8.99 -3.84
C LEU A 121 -12.52 10.06 -4.60
N SER A 122 -13.71 10.40 -4.08
CA SER A 122 -14.54 11.49 -4.60
C SER A 122 -14.25 12.84 -3.94
N ASP A 123 -13.64 12.84 -2.76
CA ASP A 123 -13.32 14.07 -2.01
C ASP A 123 -12.03 14.71 -2.53
N PHE A 124 -12.16 15.92 -3.06
CA PHE A 124 -11.05 16.74 -3.57
C PHE A 124 -9.97 17.02 -2.52
N ASN A 125 -10.33 17.16 -1.25
CA ASN A 125 -9.37 17.44 -0.18
C ASN A 125 -8.54 16.20 0.17
N GLN A 126 -9.18 15.02 0.18
CA GLN A 126 -8.47 13.76 0.40
C GLN A 126 -7.49 13.46 -0.74
N ARG A 127 -7.93 13.67 -1.98
CA ARG A 127 -7.07 13.57 -3.17
C ARG A 127 -5.87 14.50 -3.11
N ASN A 128 -6.08 15.77 -2.78
CA ASN A 128 -5.00 16.74 -2.58
C ASN A 128 -4.02 16.30 -1.49
N THR A 129 -4.55 15.80 -0.37
CA THR A 129 -3.72 15.30 0.75
C THR A 129 -2.85 14.13 0.29
N ILE A 130 -3.42 13.12 -0.37
CA ILE A 130 -2.68 11.94 -0.85
C ILE A 130 -1.65 12.31 -1.93
N SER A 131 -1.98 13.27 -2.80
CA SER A 131 -1.06 13.80 -3.80
C SER A 131 0.16 14.46 -3.14
N SER A 132 -0.06 15.30 -2.13
CA SER A 132 1.01 15.92 -1.33
C SER A 132 1.85 14.91 -0.55
N LEU A 133 1.21 13.89 0.03
CA LEU A 133 1.92 12.80 0.73
C LEU A 133 2.80 11.99 -0.22
N ASN A 134 2.33 11.72 -1.44
CA ASN A 134 3.12 11.05 -2.48
C ASN A 134 4.33 11.89 -2.90
N LEU A 135 4.18 13.21 -3.06
CA LEU A 135 5.32 14.10 -3.30
C LEU A 135 6.35 14.01 -2.17
N ARG A 136 5.90 14.03 -0.91
CA ARG A 136 6.77 13.90 0.26
C ARG A 136 7.49 12.55 0.29
N ALA A 137 6.79 11.45 -0.01
CA ALA A 137 7.38 10.12 -0.09
C ALA A 137 8.43 10.01 -1.20
N GLY A 138 8.15 10.56 -2.38
CA GLY A 138 9.13 10.59 -3.47
C GLY A 138 10.40 11.36 -3.09
N LYS A 139 10.27 12.51 -2.42
CA LYS A 139 11.44 13.27 -1.89
C LYS A 139 12.24 12.47 -0.86
N ARG A 140 11.57 11.70 0.01
CA ARG A 140 12.24 10.79 0.95
C ARG A 140 13.02 9.71 0.22
N CYS A 141 12.44 9.10 -0.81
CA CYS A 141 13.14 8.13 -1.65
C CYS A 141 14.38 8.72 -2.34
N ILE A 142 14.31 9.96 -2.81
CA ILE A 142 15.48 10.67 -3.38
C ILE A 142 16.59 10.85 -2.35
N ALA A 143 16.25 11.25 -1.12
CA ALA A 143 17.23 11.34 -0.04
C ALA A 143 17.90 9.99 0.29
N MET A 144 17.23 8.88 -0.01
CA MET A 144 17.73 7.51 0.13
C MET A 144 18.36 6.95 -1.16
N SER A 145 18.48 7.75 -2.22
CA SER A 145 18.94 7.34 -3.56
C SER A 145 18.10 6.22 -4.22
N ASP A 146 16.84 6.06 -3.81
CA ASP A 146 15.88 5.13 -4.44
C ASP A 146 15.04 5.88 -5.50
N PHE A 147 15.68 6.17 -6.63
CA PHE A 147 15.08 6.91 -7.74
C PHE A 147 13.89 6.15 -8.36
N ALA A 148 13.93 4.82 -8.41
CA ALA A 148 12.86 4.01 -8.98
C ALA A 148 11.58 4.09 -8.14
N SER A 149 11.69 4.05 -6.80
CA SER A 149 10.53 4.27 -5.92
C SER A 149 10.08 5.72 -5.93
N ALA A 150 11.00 6.69 -6.00
CA ALA A 150 10.65 8.10 -6.11
C ALA A 150 9.77 8.37 -7.33
N GLN A 151 10.13 7.83 -8.49
CA GLN A 151 9.36 7.94 -9.73
C GLN A 151 7.93 7.43 -9.54
N LYS A 152 7.77 6.24 -8.97
CA LYS A 152 6.45 5.63 -8.72
C LYS A 152 5.58 6.48 -7.78
N PHE A 153 6.19 7.07 -6.74
CA PHE A 153 5.46 7.95 -5.85
C PHE A 153 5.05 9.26 -6.54
N TYR A 154 5.91 9.87 -7.35
CA TYR A 154 5.53 11.08 -8.10
C TYR A 154 4.44 10.82 -9.13
N GLU A 155 4.52 9.73 -9.91
CA GLU A 155 3.47 9.32 -10.84
C GLU A 155 2.14 9.07 -10.13
N SER A 156 2.19 8.40 -8.99
CA SER A 156 1.00 8.20 -8.14
C SER A 156 0.46 9.55 -7.67
N GLY A 157 1.31 10.43 -7.15
CA GLY A 157 0.92 11.78 -6.70
C GLY A 157 0.23 12.59 -7.79
N ILE A 158 0.74 12.55 -9.02
CA ILE A 158 0.12 13.15 -10.20
C ILE A 158 -1.26 12.55 -10.47
N SER A 159 -1.40 11.23 -10.41
CA SER A 159 -2.68 10.55 -10.63
C SER A 159 -3.77 10.92 -9.61
N PHE A 160 -3.39 11.41 -8.42
CA PHE A 160 -4.31 11.87 -7.39
C PHE A 160 -4.69 13.36 -7.50
N LEU A 161 -3.99 14.17 -8.29
CA LEU A 161 -4.34 15.59 -8.52
C LEU A 161 -5.78 15.73 -9.04
N ASN A 162 -6.51 16.77 -8.63
CA ASN A 162 -7.90 16.99 -9.07
C ASN A 162 -7.97 17.43 -10.53
N ASN A 163 -9.12 17.37 -11.18
CA ASN A 163 -9.21 17.66 -12.62
C ASN A 163 -8.81 19.10 -13.00
N ASP A 164 -8.93 20.04 -12.08
CA ASP A 164 -8.62 21.46 -12.19
C ASP A 164 -7.34 21.85 -11.43
N HIS A 165 -6.45 20.87 -11.22
CA HIS A 165 -5.25 21.02 -10.39
C HIS A 165 -4.33 22.17 -10.80
N TRP A 166 -4.23 22.51 -12.09
CA TRP A 166 -3.43 23.67 -12.52
C TRP A 166 -3.99 25.02 -12.03
N GLN A 167 -5.29 25.11 -11.71
CA GLN A 167 -5.93 26.34 -11.25
C GLN A 167 -5.93 26.43 -9.72
N HIS A 168 -6.22 25.31 -9.04
CA HIS A 168 -6.43 25.30 -7.59
C HIS A 168 -5.32 24.62 -6.78
N GLN A 169 -4.39 23.93 -7.45
CA GLN A 169 -3.27 23.18 -6.85
C GLN A 169 -1.97 23.43 -7.63
N TYR A 170 -1.78 24.65 -8.14
CA TYR A 170 -0.70 24.97 -9.09
C TYR A 170 0.70 24.59 -8.56
N GLU A 171 1.03 25.01 -7.34
CA GLU A 171 2.35 24.76 -6.73
C GLU A 171 2.62 23.26 -6.59
N LEU A 172 1.66 22.51 -6.03
CA LEU A 172 1.76 21.06 -5.87
C LEU A 172 1.88 20.35 -7.23
N SER A 173 1.12 20.80 -8.23
CA SER A 173 1.15 20.24 -9.58
C SER A 173 2.52 20.46 -10.20
N LEU A 174 3.00 21.70 -10.23
CA LEU A 174 4.29 22.07 -10.79
C LEU A 174 5.41 21.24 -10.16
N GLU A 175 5.45 21.18 -8.82
CA GLU A 175 6.49 20.47 -8.09
C GLU A 175 6.48 18.96 -8.35
N LEU A 176 5.30 18.33 -8.45
CA LEU A 176 5.18 16.91 -8.80
C LEU A 176 5.66 16.62 -10.22
N PHE A 177 5.29 17.46 -11.20
CA PHE A 177 5.70 17.26 -12.59
C PHE A 177 7.21 17.50 -12.77
N GLU A 178 7.77 18.56 -12.17
CA GLU A 178 9.21 18.83 -12.19
C GLU A 178 9.99 17.68 -11.55
N ALA A 179 9.61 17.25 -10.34
CA ALA A 179 10.29 16.17 -9.65
C ALA A 179 10.21 14.84 -10.42
N SER A 180 9.07 14.55 -11.08
CA SER A 180 8.92 13.36 -11.93
C SER A 180 9.83 13.40 -13.16
N ILE A 181 9.95 14.56 -13.82
CA ILE A 181 10.82 14.72 -14.98
C ILE A 181 12.29 14.56 -14.58
N ASP A 182 12.72 15.20 -13.49
CA ASP A 182 14.10 15.15 -13.01
C ASP A 182 14.55 13.72 -12.69
N VAL A 183 13.68 12.94 -12.04
CA VAL A 183 13.94 11.54 -11.71
C VAL A 183 13.95 10.67 -12.96
N ALA A 184 12.98 10.83 -13.86
CA ALA A 184 12.94 10.08 -15.11
C ALA A 184 14.20 10.31 -15.96
N CYS A 185 14.67 11.56 -16.07
CA CYS A 185 15.94 11.89 -16.73
C CYS A 185 17.14 11.21 -16.06
N THR A 186 17.17 11.19 -14.73
CA THR A 186 18.25 10.54 -13.96
C THR A 186 18.27 9.02 -14.21
N LEU A 187 17.10 8.37 -14.19
CA LEU A 187 16.98 6.94 -14.45
C LEU A 187 17.38 6.56 -15.88
N ASN A 188 16.91 7.32 -16.87
CA ASN A 188 17.25 7.07 -18.28
C ASN A 188 18.76 7.22 -18.55
N ASN A 189 19.42 8.18 -17.89
CA ASN A 189 20.87 8.32 -17.99
C ASN A 189 21.64 7.14 -17.36
N ALA A 190 21.10 6.54 -16.29
CA ALA A 190 21.71 5.37 -15.66
C ALA A 190 21.57 4.10 -16.51
N GLU A 191 20.47 3.96 -17.27
CA GLU A 191 20.27 2.84 -18.20
C GLU A 191 21.21 2.90 -19.40
N LEU A 192 21.55 4.11 -19.88
CA LEU A 192 22.49 4.31 -21.00
C LEU A 192 23.97 4.05 -20.64
N LEU A 193 24.30 3.94 -19.35
CA LEU A 193 25.66 3.72 -18.85
C LEU A 193 25.96 2.26 -18.48
N ASN A 194 24.98 1.36 -18.60
CA ASN A 194 25.10 -0.08 -18.37
C ASN A 194 25.02 -0.87 -19.68
#